data_AF-A0A819JC31-F1
#
_entry.id   AF-A0A819JC31-F1
#
_cell.length_a   1.000
_cell.length_b   1.000
_cell.length_c   1.000
_cell.angle_alpha   90.00
_cell.angle_beta   90.00
_cell.angle_gamma   90.00
#
_symmetry.space_group_name_H-M   'P 1'
#
loop_
_entity.id
_entity.type
_entity.pdbx_description
1 polymer ?
#
loop_
_entity_poly.entity_id
_entity_poly.type
_entity_poly.pdbx_seq_one_letter_code
_entity_poly.pdbx_strand_id
1 'polypeptide(L)'
;MTDDDVDCDLRQCQNMMQEAYARLPAFNPFSVDELRRVTAKVRAPWTEGGPTMKRIEEKHVGDYSTRIRIYYPEDSQILPALIYIHGGGWTIFSLDTHDRLMREYADRGRIAV
;
A
#
# COMPACT_ATOMS: atom_id res chain seq x y z
N MET A 1 21.43 -19.65 -14.13
CA MET A 1 20.57 -19.87 -12.95
C MET A 1 21.45 -19.66 -11.75
N THR A 2 21.15 -18.67 -10.92
CA THR A 2 21.77 -18.58 -9.59
C THR A 2 21.31 -19.80 -8.78
N ASP A 3 22.24 -20.40 -8.05
CA ASP A 3 22.04 -21.62 -7.24
C ASP A 3 21.45 -21.25 -5.87
N ASP A 4 20.31 -20.57 -5.87
CA ASP A 4 19.58 -20.19 -4.65
C ASP A 4 18.13 -20.68 -4.68
N ASP A 5 17.59 -21.00 -3.51
CA ASP A 5 16.29 -21.64 -3.28
C ASP A 5 15.09 -20.67 -3.38
N VAL A 6 15.31 -19.46 -3.89
CA VAL A 6 14.26 -18.45 -4.04
C VAL A 6 13.34 -18.82 -5.21
N ASP A 7 12.05 -18.95 -4.88
CA ASP A 7 10.93 -19.15 -5.80
C ASP A 7 10.98 -18.19 -7.00
N CYS A 8 10.63 -18.67 -8.19
CA CYS A 8 10.77 -17.89 -9.41
C CYS A 8 9.89 -16.64 -9.44
N ASP A 9 8.69 -16.69 -8.84
CA ASP A 9 7.76 -15.56 -8.79
C ASP A 9 8.26 -14.51 -7.79
N LEU A 10 8.81 -14.97 -6.67
CA LEU A 10 9.47 -14.07 -5.70
C LEU A 10 10.68 -13.37 -6.33
N ARG A 11 11.48 -14.10 -7.12
CA ARG A 11 12.62 -13.51 -7.83
C ARG A 11 12.17 -12.51 -8.90
N GLN A 12 11.11 -12.82 -9.63
CA GLN A 12 10.53 -11.88 -10.58
C GLN A 12 10.07 -10.60 -9.88
N CYS A 13 9.38 -10.72 -8.74
CA CYS A 13 8.97 -9.58 -7.93
C CYS A 13 10.19 -8.76 -7.43
N GLN A 14 11.25 -9.42 -6.96
CA GLN A 14 12.49 -8.76 -6.56
C GLN A 14 13.13 -7.98 -7.71
N ASN A 15 13.24 -8.58 -8.90
CA ASN A 15 13.81 -7.94 -10.09
C ASN A 15 13.00 -6.71 -10.49
N MET A 16 11.66 -6.83 -10.53
CA MET A 16 10.76 -5.70 -10.82
C MET A 16 10.97 -4.53 -9.84
N MET A 17 11.12 -4.83 -8.54
CA MET A 17 11.38 -3.81 -7.53
C MET A 17 12.76 -3.16 -7.72
N GLN A 18 13.81 -3.95 -7.97
CA GLN A 18 15.15 -3.43 -8.20
C GLN A 18 15.21 -2.51 -9.43
N GLU A 19 14.59 -2.91 -10.54
CA GLU A 19 14.49 -2.09 -11.75
C GLU A 19 13.76 -0.77 -11.51
N ALA A 20 12.67 -0.80 -10.74
CA ALA A 20 11.93 0.41 -10.40
C ALA A 20 12.78 1.40 -9.59
N TYR A 21 13.58 0.90 -8.63
CA TYR A 21 14.51 1.72 -7.86
C TYR A 21 15.72 2.20 -8.68
N ALA A 22 16.23 1.38 -9.61
CA ALA A 22 17.37 1.74 -10.47
C ALA A 22 17.08 2.89 -11.45
N ARG A 23 15.79 3.12 -11.77
CA ARG A 23 15.34 4.25 -12.62
C ARG A 23 15.32 5.59 -11.88
N LEU A 24 15.58 5.59 -10.59
CA LEU A 24 15.64 6.79 -9.78
C LEU A 24 17.10 7.28 -9.68
N PRO A 25 17.33 8.59 -9.50
CA PRO A 25 18.68 9.12 -9.36
C PRO A 25 19.48 8.38 -8.28
N ALA A 26 20.75 8.08 -8.56
CA ALA A 26 21.63 7.35 -7.65
C ALA A 26 21.76 8.09 -6.30
N PHE A 27 21.69 7.30 -5.21
CA PHE A 27 21.60 7.78 -3.82
C PHE A 27 22.78 8.69 -3.40
N ASN A 28 22.44 9.85 -2.83
CA ASN A 28 23.24 10.68 -1.91
C ASN A 28 22.25 11.21 -0.85
N PRO A 29 22.59 11.47 0.43
CA PRO A 29 21.67 11.27 1.54
C PRO A 29 20.36 12.05 1.37
N PHE A 30 19.26 11.31 1.20
CA PHE A 30 17.93 11.87 1.06
C PHE A 30 17.48 12.52 2.37
N SER A 31 16.85 13.68 2.27
CA SER A 31 15.94 14.12 3.33
C SER A 31 14.80 13.11 3.50
N VAL A 32 14.19 13.03 4.68
CA VAL A 32 13.04 12.15 4.93
C VAL A 32 11.89 12.43 3.95
N ASP A 33 11.67 13.69 3.59
CA ASP A 33 10.62 14.08 2.64
C ASP A 33 10.90 13.57 1.24
N GLU A 34 12.15 13.59 0.80
CA GLU A 34 12.52 13.04 -0.50
C GLU A 34 12.37 11.52 -0.52
N LEU A 35 12.79 10.84 0.56
CA LEU A 35 12.59 9.41 0.72
C LEU A 35 11.10 9.03 0.64
N ARG A 36 10.21 9.80 1.29
CA ARG A 36 8.74 9.62 1.20
C ARG A 36 8.23 9.77 -0.23
N ARG A 37 8.66 10.80 -0.96
CA ARG A 37 8.24 11.05 -2.35
C ARG A 37 8.69 9.92 -3.28
N VAL A 38 9.95 9.53 -3.18
CA VAL A 38 10.56 8.49 -4.04
C VAL A 38 9.90 7.14 -3.83
N THR A 39 9.73 6.72 -2.58
CA THR A 39 9.13 5.41 -2.26
C THR A 39 7.64 5.37 -2.59
N ALA A 40 6.90 6.47 -2.45
CA ALA A 40 5.54 6.58 -2.94
C ALA A 40 5.46 6.43 -4.47
N LYS A 41 6.39 7.05 -5.22
CA LYS A 41 6.45 6.93 -6.69
C LYS A 41 6.72 5.51 -7.15
N VAL A 42 7.65 4.79 -6.49
CA VAL A 42 7.93 3.38 -6.79
C VAL A 42 6.71 2.50 -6.51
N ARG A 43 5.92 2.85 -5.49
CA ARG A 43 4.72 2.09 -5.11
C ARG A 43 3.49 2.40 -5.98
N ALA A 44 3.43 3.55 -6.65
CA ALA A 44 2.26 3.99 -7.40
C ALA A 44 1.69 2.94 -8.40
N PRO A 45 2.49 2.21 -9.20
CA PRO A 45 1.94 1.19 -10.10
C PRO A 45 1.18 0.06 -9.38
N TRP A 46 1.52 -0.18 -8.10
CA TRP A 46 0.91 -1.24 -7.30
C TRP A 46 -0.46 -0.84 -6.73
N THR A 47 -0.86 0.42 -6.89
CA THR A 47 -2.18 0.92 -6.44
C THR A 47 -3.22 0.91 -7.56
N GLU A 48 -2.80 0.59 -8.79
CA GLU A 48 -3.65 0.57 -9.98
C GLU A 48 -4.50 -0.71 -10.07
N GLY A 49 -5.76 -0.55 -10.46
CA GLY A 49 -6.72 -1.64 -10.61
C GLY A 49 -7.27 -2.15 -9.27
N GLY A 50 -7.61 -3.43 -9.23
CA GLY A 50 -8.24 -4.09 -8.09
C GLY A 50 -9.76 -3.88 -8.02
N PRO A 51 -10.40 -4.39 -6.96
CA PRO A 51 -11.86 -4.34 -6.79
C PRO A 51 -12.38 -2.90 -6.68
N THR A 52 -13.63 -2.68 -7.09
CA THR A 52 -14.34 -1.42 -6.85
C THR A 52 -15.17 -1.55 -5.58
N MET A 53 -14.92 -0.68 -4.60
CA MET A 53 -15.71 -0.67 -3.36
C MET A 53 -17.10 -0.07 -3.60
N LYS A 54 -18.09 -0.53 -2.82
CA LYS A 54 -19.41 0.12 -2.81
C LYS A 54 -19.34 1.51 -2.24
N ARG A 55 -18.53 1.69 -1.19
CA ARG A 55 -18.32 2.98 -0.54
C ARG A 55 -16.91 3.07 0.01
N ILE A 56 -16.30 4.24 -0.13
CA ILE A 56 -15.05 4.59 0.52
C ILE A 56 -15.30 5.89 1.28
N GLU A 57 -14.91 5.92 2.56
CA GLU A 57 -15.00 7.12 3.38
C GLU A 57 -13.62 7.51 3.90
N GLU A 58 -13.31 8.80 3.88
CA GLU A 58 -12.15 9.34 4.58
C GLU A 58 -12.60 10.19 5.77
N LYS A 59 -11.90 10.03 6.90
CA LYS A 59 -12.17 10.76 8.13
C LYS A 59 -10.86 11.18 8.79
N HIS A 60 -10.94 12.19 9.64
CA HIS A 60 -9.87 12.52 10.58
C HIS A 60 -10.38 12.24 11.98
N VAL A 61 -9.60 11.52 12.79
CA VAL A 61 -10.03 11.02 14.10
C VAL A 61 -9.02 11.32 15.21
N GLY A 62 -9.54 11.50 16.43
CA GLY A 62 -8.74 11.79 17.62
C GLY A 62 -8.12 13.19 17.64
N ASP A 63 -7.44 13.50 18.74
CA ASP A 63 -6.90 14.85 19.01
C ASP A 63 -5.78 15.25 18.04
N TYR A 64 -5.09 14.27 17.45
CA TYR A 64 -4.05 14.49 16.44
C TYR A 64 -4.60 14.59 15.02
N SER A 65 -5.92 14.54 14.83
CA SER A 65 -6.56 14.59 13.51
C SER A 65 -5.98 13.53 12.55
N THR A 66 -5.90 12.28 13.01
CA THR A 66 -5.31 11.20 12.22
C THR A 66 -6.20 10.87 11.04
N ARG A 67 -5.68 11.00 9.82
CA ARG A 67 -6.41 10.62 8.59
C ARG A 67 -6.56 9.09 8.54
N ILE A 68 -7.80 8.63 8.37
CA ILE A 68 -8.18 7.24 8.12
C ILE A 68 -8.99 7.14 6.83
N ARG A 69 -8.97 5.98 6.19
CA ARG A 69 -9.83 5.64 5.05
C ARG A 69 -10.48 4.28 5.32
N ILE A 70 -11.78 4.20 5.13
CA ILE A 70 -12.59 3.01 5.37
C ILE A 70 -13.14 2.53 4.03
N TYR A 71 -12.92 1.26 3.72
CA TYR A 71 -13.37 0.59 2.50
C TYR A 71 -14.53 -0.34 2.83
N TYR A 72 -15.67 -0.15 2.16
CA TYR A 72 -16.85 -0.98 2.30
C TYR A 72 -17.06 -1.81 1.02
N PRO A 73 -16.95 -3.15 1.09
CA PRO A 73 -17.12 -4.01 -0.08
C PRO A 73 -18.60 -4.21 -0.46
N GLU A 74 -19.53 -3.96 0.47
CA GLU A 74 -20.98 -4.12 0.28
C GLU A 74 -21.80 -3.12 1.11
N ASP A 75 -23.07 -2.93 0.74
CA ASP A 75 -24.02 -2.09 1.46
C ASP A 75 -24.70 -2.89 2.60
N SER A 76 -23.90 -3.33 3.56
CA SER A 76 -24.37 -3.93 4.81
C SER A 76 -24.30 -2.92 5.95
N GLN A 77 -25.30 -2.94 6.83
CA GLN A 77 -25.35 -2.06 8.00
C GLN A 77 -24.31 -2.44 9.07
N ILE A 78 -23.89 -3.71 9.12
CA ILE A 78 -22.90 -4.22 10.06
C ILE A 78 -21.95 -5.18 9.33
N LEU A 79 -20.66 -4.85 9.34
CA LEU A 79 -19.58 -5.69 8.82
C LEU A 79 -18.55 -5.94 9.92
N PRO A 80 -17.91 -7.13 9.95
CA PRO A 80 -16.64 -7.27 10.67
C PRO A 80 -15.60 -6.29 10.08
N ALA A 81 -14.66 -5.84 10.91
CA ALA A 81 -13.68 -4.83 10.52
C ALA A 81 -12.25 -5.31 10.75
N LEU A 82 -11.34 -4.97 9.82
CA LEU A 82 -9.90 -5.09 9.96
C LEU A 82 -9.30 -3.69 10.04
N ILE A 83 -8.64 -3.36 11.15
CA ILE A 83 -7.86 -2.13 11.24
C ILE A 83 -6.47 -2.39 10.68
N TYR A 84 -6.14 -1.78 9.55
CA TYR A 84 -4.83 -1.88 8.94
C TYR A 84 -3.95 -0.66 9.22
N ILE A 85 -2.72 -0.91 9.66
CA ILE A 85 -1.69 0.12 9.86
C ILE A 85 -0.55 -0.22 8.91
N HIS A 86 -0.21 0.71 8.02
CA HIS A 86 0.77 0.44 6.98
C HIS A 86 2.20 0.31 7.52
N GLY A 87 3.00 -0.50 6.84
CA GLY A 87 4.43 -0.60 7.08
C GLY A 87 5.21 0.60 6.53
N GLY A 88 6.53 0.47 6.41
CA GLY A 88 7.40 1.56 5.96
C GLY A 88 8.27 2.15 7.07
N GLY A 89 8.54 1.35 8.12
CA GLY A 89 9.48 1.70 9.19
C GLY A 89 9.15 3.03 9.88
N TRP A 90 7.85 3.34 10.03
CA TRP A 90 7.35 4.58 10.63
C TRP A 90 7.79 5.87 9.91
N THR A 91 8.33 5.74 8.70
CA THR A 91 8.98 6.85 7.98
C THR A 91 8.33 7.09 6.63
N ILE A 92 8.04 6.04 5.86
CA ILE A 92 7.53 6.12 4.48
C ILE A 92 6.14 5.48 4.33
N PHE A 93 5.56 5.66 3.13
CA PHE A 93 4.22 5.19 2.73
C PHE A 93 3.05 5.97 3.35
N SER A 94 1.84 5.68 2.85
CA SER A 94 0.59 6.31 3.27
C SER A 94 -0.59 5.37 3.02
N LEU A 95 -1.81 5.87 3.29
CA LEU A 95 -3.07 5.22 2.86
C LEU A 95 -3.07 4.98 1.34
N ASP A 96 -2.53 5.93 0.58
CA ASP A 96 -2.57 5.92 -0.89
C ASP A 96 -1.70 4.79 -1.46
N THR A 97 -0.55 4.52 -0.86
CA THR A 97 0.37 3.48 -1.33
C THR A 97 -0.13 2.05 -1.06
N HIS A 98 -1.15 1.89 -0.23
CA HIS A 98 -1.76 0.60 0.13
C HIS A 98 -3.21 0.48 -0.36
N ASP A 99 -3.69 1.48 -1.10
CA ASP A 99 -5.10 1.66 -1.42
C ASP A 99 -5.72 0.45 -2.14
N ARG A 100 -5.06 -0.05 -3.19
CA ARG A 100 -5.49 -1.29 -3.86
C ARG A 100 -5.49 -2.50 -2.93
N LEU A 101 -4.44 -2.69 -2.12
CA LEU A 101 -4.32 -3.84 -1.24
C LEU A 101 -5.48 -3.87 -0.22
N MET A 102 -5.87 -2.70 0.30
CA MET A 102 -7.01 -2.61 1.22
C MET A 102 -8.33 -2.95 0.53
N ARG A 103 -8.52 -2.54 -0.73
CA ARG A 103 -9.67 -2.98 -1.53
C ARG A 103 -9.69 -4.49 -1.77
N GLU A 104 -8.54 -5.10 -2.03
CA GLU A 104 -8.43 -6.56 -2.19
C GLU A 104 -8.77 -7.30 -0.89
N TYR A 105 -8.32 -6.79 0.26
CA TYR A 105 -8.67 -7.36 1.57
C TYR A 105 -10.16 -7.20 1.87
N ALA A 106 -10.73 -6.02 1.63
CA ALA A 106 -12.15 -5.75 1.84
C ALA A 106 -13.03 -6.67 0.98
N ASP A 107 -12.75 -6.76 -0.32
CA ASP A 107 -13.53 -7.56 -1.28
C ASP A 107 -13.44 -9.06 -0.98
N ARG A 108 -12.22 -9.60 -0.86
CA ARG A 108 -12.01 -11.04 -0.67
C ARG A 108 -12.40 -11.51 0.73
N GLY A 109 -12.20 -10.65 1.72
CA GLY A 109 -12.57 -10.94 3.11
C GLY A 109 -14.05 -10.70 3.41
N ARG A 110 -14.77 -9.93 2.57
CA ARG A 110 -16.10 -9.40 2.86
C ARG A 110 -16.15 -8.71 4.23
N ILE A 111 -15.15 -7.87 4.48
CA ILE A 111 -14.97 -7.13 5.72
C ILE A 111 -14.79 -5.65 5.39
N ALA A 112 -15.15 -4.77 6.31
CA ALA A 112 -14.68 -3.40 6.25
C ALA A 112 -13.18 -3.37 6.57
N VAL A 113 -12.42 -2.55 5.85
CA VAL A 113 -10.98 -2.32 6.12
C VAL A 113 -10.76 -0.84 6.36
#